data_AF-A0A0C1INE3-F1
#
_entry.id   AF-A0A0C1INE3-F1
#
_cell.length_a   1.000
_cell.length_b   1.000
_cell.length_c   1.000
_cell.angle_alpha   90.00
_cell.angle_beta   90.00
_cell.angle_gamma   90.00
#
_symmetry.space_group_name_H-M   'P 1'
#
loop_
_entity.id
_entity.type
_entity.pdbx_description
1 polymer ?
#
loop_
_entity_poly.entity_id
_entity_poly.type
_entity_poly.pdbx_seq_one_letter_code
_entity_poly.pdbx_strand_id
1 'polypeptide(L)'
;MKKMVLYAIVAFSSGLFFTNIYNSIVNAANWESNIPQSITATRDFFVVANPGTFFKLIDPTNMLLIVLALILYWKKSSSIRLVLSIALLCYVSSMILTFTYFYPRNEVMFLSAQLPGTETLKEVASDWGRMNWVRSLLFLAGLTCSFLALDNATSSTQKLS
;
A
#
# COMPACT_ATOMS: atom_id res chain seq x y z
N MET A 1 -24.68 6.32 -8.35
CA MET A 1 -24.21 5.07 -7.71
C MET A 1 -22.87 4.56 -8.27
N LYS A 2 -22.72 4.24 -9.57
CA LYS A 2 -21.45 3.67 -10.10
C LYS A 2 -20.19 4.51 -9.85
N LYS A 3 -20.29 5.84 -9.95
CA LYS A 3 -19.19 6.76 -9.66
C LYS A 3 -18.74 6.75 -8.20
N MET A 4 -19.64 6.43 -7.25
CA MET A 4 -19.29 6.37 -5.83
C MET A 4 -18.22 5.31 -5.56
N VAL A 5 -18.22 4.21 -6.32
CA VAL A 5 -17.17 3.18 -6.22
C VAL A 5 -15.81 3.77 -6.61
N LEU A 6 -15.74 4.60 -7.66
CA LEU A 6 -14.49 5.25 -8.07
C LEU A 6 -13.99 6.27 -7.04
N TYR A 7 -14.89 7.05 -6.43
CA TYR A 7 -14.54 7.93 -5.31
C TYR A 7 -14.02 7.15 -4.10
N ALA A 8 -14.65 6.02 -3.77
CA ALA A 8 -14.19 5.14 -2.70
C ALA A 8 -12.81 4.56 -2.99
N ILE A 9 -12.54 4.10 -4.22
CA ILE A 9 -11.21 3.64 -4.64
C ILE A 9 -10.18 4.75 -4.42
N VAL A 10 -10.44 5.97 -4.90
CA VAL A 10 -9.50 7.09 -4.72
C VAL A 10 -9.23 7.37 -3.24
N ALA A 11 -10.25 7.34 -2.38
CA ALA A 11 -10.09 7.56 -0.95
C ALA A 11 -9.23 6.46 -0.29
N PHE A 12 -9.51 5.19 -0.58
CA PHE A 12 -8.75 4.06 -0.04
C PHE A 12 -7.32 4.02 -0.57
N SER A 13 -7.14 4.18 -1.88
CA SER A 13 -5.85 4.29 -2.55
C SER A 13 -5.00 5.44 -1.99
N SER A 14 -5.61 6.58 -1.67
CA SER A 14 -4.91 7.70 -1.03
C SER A 14 -4.47 7.33 0.39
N GLY A 15 -5.35 6.70 1.17
CA GLY A 15 -5.04 6.20 2.50
C GLY A 15 -3.86 5.22 2.50
N LEU A 16 -3.82 4.28 1.55
CA LEU A 16 -2.70 3.35 1.36
C LEU A 16 -1.39 4.09 1.05
N PHE A 17 -1.42 5.01 0.09
CA PHE A 17 -0.23 5.76 -0.30
C PHE A 17 0.33 6.59 0.85
N PHE A 18 -0.49 7.44 1.49
CA PHE A 18 -0.03 8.32 2.55
C PHE A 18 0.40 7.55 3.81
N THR A 19 -0.29 6.46 4.16
CA THR A 19 0.13 5.62 5.28
C THR A 19 1.47 4.93 4.98
N ASN A 20 1.71 4.47 3.76
CA ASN A 20 2.99 3.86 3.39
C ASN A 20 4.14 4.88 3.39
N ILE A 21 3.88 6.10 2.94
CA ILE A 21 4.83 7.22 3.01
C ILE A 21 5.14 7.57 4.46
N TYR A 22 4.11 7.68 5.33
CA TYR A 22 4.30 7.88 6.76
C TYR A 22 5.16 6.76 7.37
N ASN A 23 4.93 5.52 6.95
CA ASN A 23 5.71 4.38 7.41
C ASN A 23 7.20 4.49 7.01
N SER A 24 7.52 5.04 5.84
CA SER A 24 8.91 5.33 5.44
C SER A 24 9.51 6.53 6.20
N ILE A 25 8.78 7.64 6.26
CA ILE A 25 9.34 8.91 6.76
C ILE A 25 9.44 8.92 8.29
N VAL A 26 8.45 8.33 8.97
CA VAL A 26 8.34 8.39 10.42
C VAL A 26 8.75 7.07 11.03
N ASN A 27 8.05 5.98 10.72
CA ASN A 27 8.30 4.73 11.43
C ASN A 27 9.66 4.13 11.10
N ALA A 28 10.04 4.08 9.80
CA ALA A 28 11.32 3.53 9.39
C ALA A 28 12.50 4.36 9.87
N ALA A 29 12.41 5.69 9.78
CA ALA A 29 13.41 6.57 10.37
C ALA A 29 13.64 6.30 11.87
N ASN A 30 12.58 5.99 12.63
CA ASN A 30 12.71 5.68 14.04
C ASN A 30 13.36 4.32 14.29
N TRP A 31 12.90 3.24 13.65
CA TRP A 31 13.46 1.91 13.93
C TRP A 31 14.85 1.68 13.30
N GLU A 32 15.24 2.47 12.29
CA GLU A 32 16.59 2.44 11.68
C GLU A 32 17.62 3.29 12.45
N SER A 33 17.19 4.19 13.35
CA SER A 33 18.06 5.21 13.96
C SER A 33 19.16 4.68 14.89
N ASN A 34 18.89 3.64 15.68
CA ASN A 34 19.81 3.14 16.71
C ASN A 34 19.62 1.64 16.97
N ILE A 35 19.96 0.82 15.98
CA ILE A 35 19.82 -0.64 16.04
C ILE A 35 20.90 -1.24 16.95
N PRO A 36 20.55 -2.15 17.90
CA PRO A 36 19.26 -2.84 18.03
C PRO A 36 18.21 -2.16 18.93
N GLN A 37 18.59 -1.14 19.71
CA GLN A 37 17.72 -0.55 20.74
C GLN A 37 16.42 0.03 20.16
N SER A 38 16.49 0.68 18.99
CA SER A 38 15.32 1.23 18.30
C SER A 38 14.32 0.16 17.85
N ILE A 39 14.81 -1.02 17.47
CA ILE A 39 13.98 -2.17 17.09
C ILE A 39 13.28 -2.74 18.32
N THR A 40 14.00 -2.91 19.44
CA THR A 40 13.39 -3.31 20.71
C THR A 40 12.30 -2.34 21.14
N ALA A 41 12.59 -1.03 21.15
CA ALA A 41 11.60 0.00 21.50
C ALA A 41 10.36 -0.04 20.59
N THR A 42 10.54 -0.33 19.30
CA THR A 42 9.43 -0.48 18.34
C THR A 42 8.54 -1.68 18.69
N ARG A 43 9.13 -2.81 19.11
CA ARG A 43 8.38 -4.00 19.56
C ARG A 43 7.56 -3.69 20.82
N ASP A 44 8.15 -2.95 21.74
CA ASP A 44 7.51 -2.56 23.01
C ASP A 44 6.41 -1.50 22.80
N PHE A 45 6.50 -0.69 21.75
CA PHE A 45 5.47 0.29 21.40
C PHE A 45 4.26 -0.35 20.70
N PHE A 46 4.50 -1.24 19.72
CA PHE A 46 3.47 -1.81 18.86
C PHE A 46 2.88 -3.14 19.38
N VAL A 47 2.52 -3.20 20.66
CA VAL A 47 2.01 -4.43 21.29
C VAL A 47 0.55 -4.73 20.92
N VAL A 48 -0.29 -3.69 20.79
CA VAL A 48 -1.74 -3.86 20.55
C VAL A 48 -2.09 -3.76 19.07
N ALA A 49 -1.55 -2.76 18.38
CA ALA A 49 -1.78 -2.52 16.97
C ALA A 49 -0.48 -2.01 16.34
N ASN A 50 -0.30 -2.30 15.05
CA ASN A 50 0.86 -1.86 14.28
C ASN A 50 0.42 -1.42 12.88
N PRO A 51 1.31 -0.86 12.04
CA PRO A 51 0.94 -0.46 10.68
C PRO A 51 0.26 -1.59 9.88
N GLY A 52 0.65 -2.85 10.11
CA GLY A 52 0.03 -4.02 9.51
C GLY A 52 -1.46 -4.19 9.85
N THR A 53 -1.93 -3.71 11.01
CA THR A 53 -3.36 -3.70 11.37
C THR A 53 -4.18 -2.88 10.37
N PHE A 54 -3.66 -1.73 9.93
CA PHE A 54 -4.29 -0.90 8.90
C PHE A 54 -4.28 -1.59 7.53
N PHE A 55 -3.09 -2.03 7.07
CA PHE A 55 -2.95 -2.61 5.72
C PHE A 55 -3.76 -3.90 5.55
N LYS A 56 -3.85 -4.76 6.57
CA LYS A 56 -4.67 -5.98 6.55
C LYS A 56 -6.15 -5.72 6.24
N LEU A 57 -6.66 -4.54 6.59
CA LEU A 57 -8.04 -4.16 6.30
C LEU A 57 -8.16 -3.39 4.98
N ILE A 58 -7.31 -2.37 4.79
CA ILE A 58 -7.49 -1.40 3.71
C ILE A 58 -7.01 -1.94 2.36
N ASP A 59 -5.91 -2.69 2.29
CA ASP A 59 -5.41 -3.27 1.03
C ASP A 59 -6.46 -4.18 0.35
N PRO A 60 -6.99 -5.23 1.02
CA PRO A 60 -7.96 -6.12 0.38
C PRO A 60 -9.26 -5.38 0.04
N THR A 61 -9.70 -4.45 0.89
CA THR A 61 -10.91 -3.65 0.61
C THR A 61 -10.73 -2.80 -0.65
N ASN A 62 -9.57 -2.15 -0.82
CA ASN A 62 -9.28 -1.37 -2.02
C ASN A 62 -9.27 -2.24 -3.28
N MET A 63 -8.65 -3.42 -3.21
CA MET A 63 -8.63 -4.37 -4.33
C MET A 63 -10.03 -4.83 -4.73
N LEU A 64 -10.88 -5.16 -3.75
CA LEU A 64 -12.27 -5.54 -4.02
C LEU A 64 -13.07 -4.40 -4.69
N LEU A 65 -12.85 -3.15 -4.25
CA LEU A 65 -13.47 -1.99 -4.88
C LEU A 65 -13.01 -1.82 -6.35
N ILE A 66 -11.72 -2.01 -6.63
CA ILE A 66 -11.18 -1.93 -8.00
C ILE A 66 -11.76 -3.03 -8.89
N VAL A 67 -11.85 -4.27 -8.39
CA VAL A 67 -12.47 -5.39 -9.13
C VAL A 67 -13.96 -5.10 -9.38
N LEU A 68 -14.68 -4.60 -8.39
CA LEU A 68 -16.08 -4.18 -8.55
C LEU A 68 -16.21 -3.09 -9.63
N ALA A 69 -15.33 -2.08 -9.62
CA ALA A 69 -15.33 -1.04 -10.64
C ALA A 69 -15.02 -1.61 -12.04
N LEU A 70 -14.07 -2.53 -12.17
CA LEU A 70 -13.78 -3.21 -13.44
C LEU A 70 -15.02 -3.92 -13.99
N ILE A 71 -15.76 -4.63 -13.14
CA ILE A 71 -17.02 -5.30 -13.54
C ILE A 71 -18.06 -4.26 -13.98
N LEU A 72 -18.27 -3.20 -13.19
CA LEU A 72 -19.28 -2.16 -13.46
C LEU A 72 -19.01 -1.36 -14.75
N TYR A 73 -17.73 -1.18 -15.10
CA TYR A 73 -17.28 -0.41 -16.25
C TYR A 73 -16.81 -1.28 -17.44
N TRP A 74 -16.88 -2.61 -17.33
CA TRP A 74 -16.30 -3.57 -18.28
C TRP A 74 -16.71 -3.33 -19.75
N LYS A 75 -18.00 -3.07 -19.98
CA LYS A 75 -18.60 -2.79 -21.30
C LYS A 75 -18.84 -1.29 -21.56
N LYS A 76 -18.44 -0.40 -20.64
CA LYS A 76 -18.77 1.03 -20.70
C LYS A 76 -17.66 1.88 -21.29
N SER A 77 -16.41 1.61 -20.96
CA SER A 77 -15.27 2.36 -21.48
C SER A 77 -14.01 1.51 -21.46
N SER A 78 -13.38 1.35 -22.63
CA SER A 78 -12.08 0.67 -22.75
C SER A 78 -10.98 1.44 -22.02
N SER A 79 -11.03 2.76 -22.01
CA SER A 79 -10.07 3.61 -21.31
C SER A 79 -10.16 3.44 -19.79
N ILE A 80 -11.36 3.54 -19.20
CA ILE A 80 -11.57 3.30 -17.76
C ILE A 80 -11.13 1.89 -17.37
N ARG A 81 -11.46 0.89 -18.20
CA ARG A 81 -11.03 -0.50 -17.96
C ARG A 81 -9.52 -0.63 -17.97
N LEU A 82 -8.82 -0.02 -18.93
CA LEU A 82 -7.37 -0.08 -19.02
C LEU A 82 -6.70 0.50 -17.76
N VAL A 83 -7.07 1.73 -17.37
CA VAL A 83 -6.46 2.37 -16.19
C VAL A 83 -6.81 1.64 -14.89
N LEU A 84 -8.01 1.10 -14.73
CA LEU A 84 -8.36 0.27 -13.57
C LEU A 84 -7.59 -1.06 -13.54
N SER A 85 -7.33 -1.68 -14.70
CA SER A 85 -6.51 -2.88 -14.78
C SER A 85 -5.05 -2.61 -14.39
N ILE A 86 -4.50 -1.47 -14.81
CA ILE A 86 -3.15 -1.04 -14.40
C ILE A 86 -3.13 -0.77 -12.90
N ALA A 87 -4.13 -0.06 -12.36
CA ALA A 87 -4.26 0.15 -10.92
C ALA A 87 -4.27 -1.17 -10.16
N LEU A 88 -5.11 -2.13 -10.59
CA LEU A 88 -5.18 -3.46 -9.98
C LEU A 88 -3.81 -4.16 -10.00
N LEU A 89 -3.09 -4.12 -11.12
CA LEU A 89 -1.76 -4.71 -11.23
C LEU A 89 -0.76 -4.08 -10.24
N CYS A 90 -0.79 -2.75 -10.06
CA CYS A 90 0.04 -2.06 -9.08
C CYS A 90 -0.27 -2.54 -7.64
N TYR A 91 -1.54 -2.63 -7.25
CA TYR A 91 -1.92 -3.09 -5.90
C TYR A 91 -1.62 -4.57 -5.68
N VAL A 92 -1.87 -5.42 -6.66
CA VAL A 92 -1.47 -6.85 -6.61
C VAL A 92 0.04 -6.98 -6.46
N SER A 93 0.82 -6.20 -7.20
CA SER A 93 2.29 -6.22 -7.11
C SER A 93 2.77 -5.77 -5.73
N SER A 94 2.16 -4.73 -5.16
CA SER A 94 2.41 -4.27 -3.79
C SER A 94 2.07 -5.35 -2.75
N MET A 95 0.97 -6.06 -2.95
CA MET A 95 0.54 -7.15 -2.08
C MET A 95 1.50 -8.34 -2.15
N ILE A 96 1.93 -8.73 -3.36
CA ILE A 96 2.95 -9.78 -3.55
C ILE A 96 4.24 -9.38 -2.83
N LEU A 97 4.73 -8.15 -3.03
CA LEU A 97 5.93 -7.64 -2.36
C LEU A 97 5.76 -7.67 -0.83
N THR A 98 4.56 -7.38 -0.33
CA THR A 98 4.23 -7.45 1.10
C THR A 98 4.44 -8.85 1.67
N PHE A 99 3.91 -9.89 1.02
CA PHE A 99 4.05 -11.26 1.51
C PHE A 99 5.45 -11.85 1.28
N THR A 100 6.05 -11.60 0.12
CA THR A 100 7.32 -12.26 -0.25
C THR A 100 8.55 -11.54 0.27
N TYR A 101 8.48 -10.22 0.44
CA TYR A 101 9.59 -9.41 0.89
C TYR A 101 9.38 -8.92 2.32
N PHE A 102 8.33 -8.14 2.58
CA PHE A 102 8.20 -7.44 3.86
C PHE A 102 7.88 -8.34 5.05
N TYR A 103 7.02 -9.34 4.89
CA TYR A 103 6.67 -10.26 5.98
C TYR A 103 7.90 -10.97 6.56
N PRO A 104 8.76 -11.62 5.74
CA PRO A 104 10.01 -12.19 6.24
C PRO A 104 10.91 -11.22 7.02
N ARG A 105 11.04 -9.97 6.56
CA ARG A 105 11.85 -8.96 7.29
C ARG A 105 11.20 -8.53 8.59
N ASN A 106 9.87 -8.39 8.61
CA ASN A 106 9.13 -8.07 9.82
C ASN A 106 9.22 -9.20 10.86
N GLU A 107 9.22 -10.46 10.43
CA GLU A 107 9.45 -11.60 11.33
C GLU A 107 10.80 -11.50 12.03
N VAL A 108 11.85 -11.19 11.26
CA VAL A 108 13.22 -11.03 11.80
C VAL A 108 13.32 -9.83 12.75
N MET A 109 12.78 -8.67 12.36
CA MET A 109 12.93 -7.45 13.14
C MET A 109 12.02 -7.38 14.36
N PHE A 110 10.77 -7.82 14.25
CA PHE A 110 9.74 -7.46 15.23
C PHE A 110 9.11 -8.65 15.95
N LEU A 111 9.13 -9.85 15.37
CA LEU A 111 8.36 -11.00 15.87
C LEU A 111 9.24 -12.13 16.42
N SER A 112 10.53 -12.19 16.03
CA SER A 112 11.46 -13.20 16.50
C SER A 112 11.63 -13.17 18.03
N ALA A 113 11.61 -14.35 18.67
CA ALA A 113 11.75 -14.47 20.12
C ALA A 113 13.08 -13.86 20.61
N GLN A 114 14.16 -14.12 19.88
CA GLN A 114 15.46 -13.50 20.10
C GLN A 114 15.86 -12.73 18.84
N LEU A 115 16.34 -11.51 19.03
CA LEU A 115 16.84 -10.71 17.91
C LEU A 115 18.18 -11.28 17.41
N PRO A 116 18.41 -11.31 16.09
CA PRO A 116 19.71 -11.67 15.54
C PRO A 116 20.76 -10.59 15.86
N GLY A 117 22.01 -10.85 15.44
CA GLY A 117 23.11 -9.90 15.59
C GLY A 117 22.79 -8.53 14.98
N THR A 118 23.39 -7.49 15.56
CA THR A 118 23.19 -6.08 15.19
C THR A 118 23.38 -5.82 13.69
N GLU A 119 24.39 -6.44 13.09
CA GLU A 119 24.75 -6.32 11.68
C GLU A 119 23.62 -6.84 10.79
N THR A 120 23.08 -8.04 11.09
CA THR A 120 21.94 -8.61 10.38
C THR A 120 20.70 -7.73 10.54
N LEU A 121 20.45 -7.19 11.73
CA LEU A 121 19.32 -6.27 11.92
C LEU A 121 19.46 -4.99 11.09
N LYS A 122 20.66 -4.40 11.02
CA LYS A 122 20.92 -3.21 10.20
C LYS A 122 20.69 -3.49 8.72
N GLU A 123 21.16 -4.64 8.23
CA GLU A 123 20.94 -5.06 6.85
C GLU A 123 19.45 -5.24 6.54
N VAL A 124 18.74 -6.00 7.37
CA VAL A 124 17.30 -6.27 7.20
C VAL A 124 16.47 -4.99 7.28
N ALA A 125 16.80 -4.07 8.17
CA ALA A 125 16.11 -2.79 8.30
C ALA A 125 16.36 -1.90 7.07
N SER A 126 17.61 -1.78 6.61
CA SER A 126 17.94 -1.01 5.40
C SER A 126 17.25 -1.57 4.14
N ASP A 127 17.23 -2.89 4.01
CA ASP A 127 16.51 -3.60 2.94
C ASP A 127 15.01 -3.28 2.95
N TRP A 128 14.40 -3.37 4.13
CA TRP A 128 13.01 -3.01 4.34
C TRP A 128 12.76 -1.55 3.91
N GLY A 129 13.58 -0.61 4.38
CA GLY A 129 13.44 0.83 4.12
C GLY A 129 13.50 1.15 2.62
N ARG A 130 14.50 0.61 1.92
CA ARG A 130 14.65 0.80 0.46
C ARG A 130 13.44 0.26 -0.30
N MET A 131 12.99 -0.96 0.00
CA MET A 131 11.84 -1.53 -0.71
C MET A 131 10.53 -0.88 -0.35
N ASN A 132 10.41 -0.25 0.81
CA ASN A 132 9.20 0.49 1.13
C ASN A 132 9.01 1.70 0.22
N TRP A 133 10.09 2.33 -0.26
CA TRP A 133 10.01 3.35 -1.30
C TRP A 133 9.58 2.81 -2.66
N VAL A 134 10.05 1.64 -3.05
CA VAL A 134 9.55 0.96 -4.27
C VAL A 134 8.06 0.65 -4.14
N ARG A 135 7.62 0.18 -2.97
CA ARG A 135 6.19 -0.03 -2.68
C ARG A 135 5.39 1.28 -2.73
N SER A 136 5.95 2.39 -2.24
CA SER A 136 5.33 3.72 -2.36
C SER A 136 5.12 4.14 -3.82
N LEU A 137 6.06 3.84 -4.71
CA LEU A 137 5.91 4.11 -6.14
C LEU A 137 4.78 3.29 -6.77
N LEU A 138 4.64 2.02 -6.39
CA LEU A 138 3.51 1.18 -6.83
C LEU A 138 2.18 1.77 -6.36
N PHE A 139 2.08 2.19 -5.10
CA PHE A 139 0.88 2.83 -4.58
C PHE A 139 0.57 4.16 -5.27
N LEU A 140 1.58 4.98 -5.56
CA LEU A 140 1.41 6.24 -6.29
C LEU A 140 0.91 6.00 -7.72
N ALA A 141 1.49 5.03 -8.44
CA ALA A 141 1.06 4.66 -9.79
C ALA A 141 -0.38 4.16 -9.79
N GLY A 142 -0.73 3.28 -8.85
CA GLY A 142 -2.11 2.79 -8.68
C GLY A 142 -3.10 3.90 -8.31
N LEU A 143 -2.69 4.84 -7.45
CA LEU A 143 -3.51 5.99 -7.06
C LEU A 143 -3.74 6.92 -8.26
N THR A 144 -2.70 7.20 -9.03
CA THR A 144 -2.78 8.02 -10.25
C THR A 144 -3.76 7.39 -11.24
N CYS A 145 -3.65 6.09 -11.49
CA CYS A 145 -4.59 5.37 -12.35
C CYS A 145 -6.03 5.40 -11.81
N SER A 146 -6.20 5.36 -10.48
CA SER A 146 -7.51 5.48 -9.83
C SER A 146 -8.13 6.87 -10.07
N PHE A 147 -7.35 7.94 -9.97
CA PHE A 147 -7.79 9.29 -10.31
C PHE A 147 -8.14 9.42 -11.80
N LEU A 148 -7.31 8.89 -12.70
CA LEU A 148 -7.59 8.89 -14.15
C LEU A 148 -8.89 8.13 -14.47
N ALA A 149 -9.16 7.02 -13.78
CA ALA A 149 -10.42 6.28 -13.94
C ALA A 149 -11.63 7.15 -13.54
N LEU A 150 -11.51 7.87 -12.41
CA LEU A 150 -12.54 8.78 -11.92
C LEU A 150 -12.77 9.93 -12.89
N ASP A 151 -11.70 10.60 -13.34
CA ASP A 151 -11.78 11.73 -14.26
C ASP A 151 -12.41 11.34 -15.61
N ASN A 152 -11.99 10.20 -16.17
CA ASN A 152 -12.59 9.66 -17.39
C ASN A 152 -14.08 9.38 -17.22
N ALA A 153 -14.52 8.90 -16.05
CA ALA A 153 -15.91 8.64 -15.76
C ALA A 153 -16.74 9.92 -15.57
N THR A 154 -16.15 10.99 -15.03
CA THR A 154 -16.83 12.29 -14.85
C THR A 154 -16.92 13.06 -16.16
N SER A 155 -15.83 13.16 -16.90
CA SER A 155 -15.74 13.86 -18.19
C SER A 155 -16.66 13.25 -19.26
N SER A 156 -16.84 11.92 -19.26
CA SER A 156 -17.79 11.25 -20.17
C SER A 156 -19.25 11.58 -19.89
N THR A 157 -19.59 12.00 -18.65
CA THR A 157 -20.98 12.33 -18.29
C THR A 157 -21.35 13.74 -18.72
N GLN A 158 -20.40 14.68 -18.67
CA GLN A 158 -20.62 16.07 -19.04
C GLN A 158 -20.86 16.26 -20.54
N LYS A 159 -20.42 15.32 -21.39
CA LYS A 159 -20.71 15.33 -22.84
C LYS A 159 -22.13 14.89 -23.21
N LEU A 160 -22.91 14.37 -22.26
CA LEU A 160 -24.26 13.84 -22.48
C LEU A 160 -25.36 14.70 -21.85
N SER A 161 -25.00 15.80 -21.17
CA SER A 161 -25.90 16.82 -20.60
C SER A 161 -25.85 18.09 -21.41
#